data_AF-Q5VRH3-F1
#
_entry.id   AF-Q5VRH3-F1
#
_cell.length_a   1.000
_cell.length_b   1.000
_cell.length_c   1.000
_cell.angle_alpha   90.00
_cell.angle_beta   90.00
_cell.angle_gamma   90.00
#
_symmetry.space_group_name_H-M   'P 1'
#
loop_
_entity.id
_entity.type
_entity.pdbx_description
1 polymer ?
#
loop_
_entity_poly.entity_id
_entity_poly.type
_entity_poly.pdbx_seq_one_letter_code
_entity_poly.pdbx_strand_id
1 'polypeptide(L)' 'MEGGVGGEVDHLAGERATAQFDVEHMKVAWAGSRHAVDVADRMARLVASDPVTITFSLFLSFFAQIDR' A
#
# COMPACT_ATOMS: atom_id res chain seq x y z
N MET A 1 11.48 -26.19 20.46
CA MET A 1 10.35 -25.24 20.50
C MET A 1 10.94 -23.84 20.48
N GLU A 2 10.20 -22.87 19.93
CA GLU A 2 10.62 -21.56 19.36
C GLU A 2 11.15 -21.69 17.91
N GLY A 3 10.57 -21.08 16.87
CA GLY A 3 9.70 -19.90 16.78
C GLY A 3 10.56 -18.71 16.32
N GLY A 4 10.27 -17.94 15.28
CA GLY A 4 9.21 -17.96 14.28
C GLY A 4 9.67 -17.18 13.05
N VAL A 5 8.80 -17.16 12.04
CA VAL A 5 8.81 -16.39 10.79
C VAL A 5 9.74 -15.18 10.80
N GLY A 6 10.64 -15.09 9.81
CA GLY A 6 11.43 -13.89 9.54
C GLY A 6 10.52 -12.71 9.23
N GLY A 7 10.18 -11.94 10.27
CA GLY A 7 9.53 -10.65 10.16
C GLY A 7 10.55 -9.65 9.67
N GLU A 8 10.32 -9.11 8.48
CA GLU A 8 11.01 -7.93 7.97
C GLU A 8 11.00 -6.85 9.06
N VAL A 9 12.19 -6.41 9.48
CA VAL A 9 12.33 -5.46 10.58
C VAL A 9 11.77 -4.12 10.11
N ASP A 10 10.67 -3.66 10.73
CA ASP A 10 10.10 -2.34 10.44
C ASP A 10 11.02 -1.24 10.99
N HIS A 11 12.00 -0.84 10.19
CA HIS A 11 12.96 0.21 10.52
C HIS A 11 12.29 1.59 10.72
N LEU A 12 11.05 1.76 10.29
CA LEU A 12 10.29 3.01 10.41
C LEU A 12 9.30 3.00 11.60
N ALA A 13 9.30 1.93 12.40
CA ALA A 13 8.44 1.83 13.58
C ALA A 13 8.65 3.00 14.56
N GLY A 14 9.90 3.48 14.71
CA GLY A 14 10.22 4.64 15.54
C GLY A 14 9.61 5.95 15.02
N GLU A 15 9.56 6.12 13.71
CA GLU A 15 8.94 7.30 13.09
C GLU A 15 7.41 7.24 13.20
N ARG A 16 6.82 6.05 13.00
CA ARG A 16 5.37 5.84 13.20
C ARG A 16 4.93 6.11 14.63
N ALA A 17 5.74 5.77 15.62
CA ALA A 17 5.46 6.01 17.04
C ALA A 17 5.45 7.51 17.42
N THR A 18 5.98 8.37 16.57
CA THR A 18 6.00 9.82 16.80
C THR A 18 4.69 10.50 16.35
N ALA A 19 3.81 9.78 15.65
CA ALA A 19 2.53 10.32 15.20
C ALA A 19 1.64 10.70 16.40
N GLN A 20 1.27 11.97 16.50
CA GLN A 20 0.38 12.50 17.55
C GLN A 20 -1.11 12.37 17.20
N PHE A 21 -1.41 11.69 16.10
CA PHE A 21 -2.76 11.47 15.60
C PHE A 21 -2.96 10.01 15.20
N ASP A 22 -4.19 9.55 15.27
CA ASP A 22 -4.54 8.20 14.81
C ASP A 22 -4.48 8.13 13.28
N VAL A 23 -3.47 7.44 12.77
CA VAL A 23 -3.23 7.26 11.33
C VAL A 23 -4.36 6.48 10.67
N GLU A 24 -5.01 5.53 11.37
CA GLU A 24 -6.13 4.78 10.81
C GLU A 24 -7.37 5.65 10.65
N HIS A 25 -7.62 6.53 11.62
CA HIS A 25 -8.69 7.51 11.50
C HIS A 25 -8.43 8.51 10.37
N MET A 26 -7.16 8.89 10.16
CA MET A 26 -6.77 9.78 9.06
C MET A 26 -7.01 9.16 7.68
N LYS A 27 -6.75 7.86 7.51
CA LYS A 27 -7.03 7.17 6.23
C LYS A 27 -8.50 7.26 5.85
N VAL A 28 -9.40 7.15 6.82
CA VAL A 28 -10.84 7.28 6.60
C VAL A 28 -11.21 8.71 6.20
N ALA A 29 -10.64 9.72 6.86
CA ALA A 29 -10.84 11.12 6.51
C ALA A 29 -10.38 11.43 5.08
N TRP A 30 -9.25 10.87 4.64
CA TRP A 30 -8.71 11.07 3.30
C TRP A 30 -9.54 10.36 2.21
N ALA A 31 -9.98 9.12 2.48
CA ALA A 31 -10.82 8.36 1.55
C ALA A 31 -12.30 8.80 1.56
N GLY A 32 -12.70 9.66 2.50
CA GLY A 32 -14.06 10.16 2.68
C GLY A 32 -15.04 9.16 3.30
N SER A 33 -14.70 7.86 3.37
CA SER A 33 -15.49 6.86 4.08
C SER A 33 -14.66 5.62 4.41
N ARG A 34 -15.09 4.85 5.43
CA ARG A 34 -14.43 3.59 5.82
C ARG A 34 -14.57 2.52 4.73
N HIS A 35 -15.73 2.47 4.07
CA HIS A 35 -15.96 1.54 2.95
C HIS A 35 -14.98 1.79 1.79
N ALA A 36 -14.68 3.05 1.48
CA ALA A 36 -13.70 3.40 0.46
C ALA A 36 -12.28 2.94 0.82
N VAL A 37 -11.88 3.04 2.09
CA VAL A 37 -10.59 2.50 2.58
C VAL A 37 -10.53 0.98 2.38
N ASP A 38 -11.57 0.25 2.78
CA ASP A 38 -11.59 -1.21 2.71
C ASP A 38 -11.56 -1.73 1.25
N VAL A 39 -12.29 -1.06 0.35
CA VAL A 39 -12.27 -1.40 -1.09
C VAL A 39 -10.91 -1.09 -1.69
N ALA A 40 -10.32 0.07 -1.37
CA ALA A 40 -9.00 0.45 -1.85
C ALA A 40 -7.90 -0.50 -1.35
N ASP A 41 -7.92 -0.90 -0.07
CA ASP A 41 -6.94 -1.83 0.51
C ASP A 41 -7.04 -3.22 -0.14
N ARG A 42 -8.27 -3.73 -0.36
CA ARG A 42 -8.48 -5.00 -1.07
C ARG A 42 -7.97 -4.95 -2.51
N MET A 43 -8.27 -3.87 -3.24
CA MET A 43 -7.79 -3.69 -4.62
C MET A 43 -6.26 -3.55 -4.66
N ALA A 44 -5.67 -2.80 -3.74
CA ALA A 44 -4.21 -2.63 -3.66
C ALA A 44 -3.50 -3.97 -3.42
N ARG A 45 -4.03 -4.81 -2.51
CA ARG A 45 -3.50 -6.17 -2.28
C ARG A 45 -3.65 -7.06 -3.50
N LEU A 46 -4.81 -7.01 -4.18
CA LEU A 46 -5.07 -7.82 -5.37
C LEU A 46 -4.11 -7.44 -6.51
N VAL A 47 -3.92 -6.14 -6.75
CA VAL A 47 -2.96 -5.60 -7.72
C VAL A 47 -1.52 -5.96 -7.38
N ALA A 48 -1.13 -5.82 -6.10
CA ALA A 48 0.23 -6.17 -5.66
C ALA A 48 0.52 -7.67 -5.75
N SER A 49 -0.51 -8.52 -5.63
CA SER A 49 -0.40 -9.97 -5.77
C SER A 49 -0.42 -10.47 -7.21
N ASP A 50 -0.85 -9.63 -8.16
CA ASP A 50 -0.94 -10.01 -9.57
C ASP A 50 0.30 -9.54 -10.36
N PRO A 51 1.16 -10.47 -10.82
CA PRO A 51 2.35 -10.14 -11.59
C PRO A 51 2.02 -9.47 -12.94
N VAL A 52 0.83 -9.69 -13.51
CA VAL A 52 0.43 -9.06 -14.77
C VAL A 52 0.19 -7.57 -14.56
N THR A 53 -0.50 -7.19 -13.49
CA THR A 53 -0.82 -5.79 -13.23
C THR A 53 0.42 -4.94 -12.92
N ILE A 54 1.40 -5.49 -12.17
CA ILE A 54 2.69 -4.83 -11.94
C ILE A 54 3.46 -4.62 -13.26
N THR A 55 3.42 -5.61 -14.15
CA THR A 55 4.12 -5.56 -15.45
C THR A 55 3.41 -4.61 -16.44
N PHE A 56 2.08 -4.54 -16.42
CA PHE A 56 1.28 -3.69 -17.29
C PHE A 56 1.43 -2.20 -16.97
N SER A 57 1.65 -1.85 -15.70
CA SER A 57 1.91 -0.46 -15.26
C SER A 57 3.20 0.11 -15.86
N LEU A 58 4.27 -0.70 -15.94
CA LEU A 58 5.53 -0.31 -16.59
C LEU A 58 5.37 -0.18 -18.11
N PHE A 59 4.55 -1.03 -18.73
CA PHE A 59 4.28 -0.98 -20.18
C PHE A 59 3.47 0.27 -20.57
N LEU A 60 2.44 0.63 -19.80
CA LEU A 60 1.66 1.85 -20.03
C LEU A 60 2.48 3.12 -19.74
N SER A 61 3.35 3.10 -18.72
CA SER A 61 4.26 4.23 -18.44
C SER A 61 5.29 4.44 -19.57
N PHE A 62 5.78 3.37 -20.19
CA PHE A 62 6.69 3.43 -21.34
C PHE A 62 5.98 3.96 -22.60
N PHE A 63 4.77 3.48 -22.92
CA PHE A 63 3.99 3.99 -24.05
C PHE A 63 3.56 5.45 -23.86
N ALA A 64 3.11 5.82 -22.66
CA ALA A 64 2.77 7.21 -22.34
C ALA A 64 3.98 8.17 -22.42
N GLN A 65 5.20 7.65 -22.32
CA GLN A 65 6.44 8.42 -22.48
C GLN A 65 6.95 8.49 -23.93
N ILE A 66 6.49 7.60 -24.83
CA ILE A 66 6.79 7.65 -26.27
C ILE A 66 5.91 8.68 -27.00
N ASP A 67 4.70 8.93 -26.51
CA ASP A 67 3.79 9.96 -27.04
C ASP A 67 4.08 11.40 -26.52
N ARG A 68 5.25 11.62 -25.90
CA ARG A 68 5.71 12.95 -25.45
C ARG A 68 6.79 13.55 -26.34
#